data_AF-A0A8J1JLE3-F1
#
_entry.id   AF-A0A8J1JLE3-F1
#
_cell.length_a   1.000
_cell.length_b   1.000
_cell.length_c   1.000
_cell.angle_alpha   90.00
_cell.angle_beta   90.00
_cell.angle_gamma   90.00
#
_symmetry.space_group_name_H-M   'P 1'
#
loop_
_entity.id
_entity.type
_entity.pdbx_description
1 polymer ?
#
loop_
_entity_poly.entity_id
_entity_poly.type
_entity_poly.pdbx_seq_one_letter_code
_entity_poly.pdbx_strand_id
1 'polypeptide(L)'
;MFGNQTATEYGGTPLYIAPEMQEGKPYNASVDWWALGVILYQMAFSAHPFNTQEIKELLNKKEKKLQFVSSVLHNDPEFPDWVNCNIKDLIRQVCMGVK
;
A
#
# COMPACT_ATOMS: atom_id res chain seq x y z
N MET A 1 -10.94 -14.20 14.70
CA MET A 1 -11.83 -13.01 14.65
C MET A 1 -12.27 -12.69 13.22
N PHE A 2 -11.53 -13.12 12.18
CA PHE A 2 -11.99 -13.15 10.80
C PHE A 2 -11.91 -14.62 10.36
N GLY A 3 -13.03 -15.25 10.00
CA GLY A 3 -13.03 -16.66 9.58
C GLY A 3 -12.32 -16.86 8.24
N ASN A 4 -12.43 -18.05 7.65
CA ASN A 4 -11.97 -18.35 6.27
C ASN A 4 -12.80 -17.62 5.18
N GLN A 5 -13.38 -16.46 5.50
CA GLN A 5 -14.13 -15.65 4.54
C GLN A 5 -13.14 -14.81 3.73
N THR A 6 -13.08 -15.10 2.44
CA THR A 6 -12.23 -14.40 1.49
C THR A 6 -13.08 -13.75 0.41
N ALA A 7 -12.71 -12.54 0.00
CA ALA A 7 -13.28 -11.86 -1.15
C ALA A 7 -12.31 -11.89 -2.33
N THR A 8 -12.84 -11.75 -3.54
CA THR A 8 -12.05 -11.70 -4.80
C THR A 8 -12.44 -10.49 -5.65
N GLU A 9 -13.34 -9.64 -5.17
CA GLU A 9 -13.78 -8.45 -5.90
C GLU A 9 -12.67 -7.41 -5.93
N TYR A 10 -12.42 -6.84 -7.13
CA TYR A 10 -11.50 -5.73 -7.29
C TYR A 10 -12.24 -4.42 -7.00
N GLY A 11 -11.98 -3.84 -5.82
CA GLY A 11 -12.61 -2.60 -5.40
C GLY A 11 -11.69 -1.77 -4.51
N GLY A 12 -11.85 -0.45 -4.53
CA GLY A 12 -11.09 0.47 -3.68
C GLY A 12 -10.45 1.62 -4.45
N THR A 13 -9.90 2.58 -3.70
CA THR A 13 -9.13 3.68 -4.28
C THR A 13 -7.73 3.17 -4.67
N PRO A 14 -7.29 3.29 -5.94
CA PRO A 14 -6.11 2.59 -6.47
C PRO A 14 -4.83 2.66 -5.63
N LEU A 15 -4.63 3.76 -4.91
CA LEU A 15 -3.44 4.04 -4.09
C LEU A 15 -3.35 3.20 -2.81
N TYR A 16 -4.49 2.73 -2.29
CA TYR A 16 -4.57 2.01 -1.01
C TYR A 16 -4.83 0.52 -1.20
N ILE A 17 -4.84 0.04 -2.44
CA ILE A 17 -5.08 -1.37 -2.77
C ILE A 17 -3.86 -2.20 -2.37
N ALA A 18 -4.11 -3.27 -1.62
CA ALA A 18 -3.11 -4.23 -1.18
C ALA A 18 -2.53 -5.07 -2.34
N PRO A 19 -1.28 -5.56 -2.24
CA PRO A 19 -0.63 -6.31 -3.31
C PRO A 19 -1.40 -7.57 -3.71
N GLU A 20 -1.93 -8.32 -2.74
CA GLU A 20 -2.74 -9.52 -2.98
C GLU A 20 -4.03 -9.22 -3.78
N MET A 21 -4.61 -8.03 -3.58
CA MET A 21 -5.78 -7.57 -4.33
C MET A 21 -5.40 -7.08 -5.73
N GLN A 22 -4.20 -6.50 -5.93
CA GLN A 22 -3.68 -6.20 -7.29
C GLN A 22 -3.43 -7.47 -8.11
N GLU A 23 -3.00 -8.55 -7.45
CA GLU A 23 -2.79 -9.85 -8.08
C GLU A 23 -4.09 -10.65 -8.30
N GLY A 24 -5.24 -10.15 -7.81
CA GLY A 24 -6.51 -10.85 -7.89
C GLY A 24 -6.59 -12.11 -7.02
N LYS A 25 -5.74 -12.21 -6.00
CA LYS A 25 -5.76 -13.31 -5.03
C LYS A 25 -6.92 -13.13 -4.06
N PRO A 26 -7.51 -14.23 -3.54
CA PRO A 26 -8.47 -14.14 -2.45
C PRO A 26 -7.85 -13.45 -1.25
N TYR A 27 -8.52 -12.43 -0.73
CA TYR A 27 -8.03 -11.62 0.38
C TYR A 27 -9.04 -11.59 1.53
N ASN A 28 -8.56 -11.23 2.72
CA ASN A 28 -9.39 -11.09 3.92
C ASN A 28 -9.21 -9.68 4.52
N ALA A 29 -9.55 -9.48 5.79
CA ALA A 29 -9.38 -8.19 6.48
C ALA A 29 -7.91 -7.69 6.55
N SER A 30 -6.92 -8.47 6.12
CA SER A 30 -5.51 -8.05 5.98
C SER A 30 -5.33 -6.85 5.04
N VAL A 31 -6.18 -6.71 4.02
CA VAL A 31 -6.10 -5.60 3.06
C VAL A 31 -6.37 -4.25 3.72
N ASP A 32 -7.17 -4.22 4.78
CA ASP A 32 -7.46 -3.01 5.55
C ASP A 32 -6.25 -2.58 6.38
N TRP A 33 -5.47 -3.54 6.88
CA TRP A 33 -4.20 -3.26 7.58
C TRP A 33 -3.17 -2.69 6.61
N TRP A 34 -3.09 -3.22 5.39
CA TRP A 34 -2.26 -2.61 4.35
C TRP A 34 -2.66 -1.15 4.10
N ALA A 35 -3.95 -0.89 3.86
CA ALA A 35 -4.46 0.46 3.60
C ALA A 35 -4.18 1.41 4.78
N LEU A 36 -4.33 0.94 6.02
CA LEU A 36 -3.99 1.70 7.21
C LEU A 36 -2.50 2.08 7.24
N GLY A 37 -1.61 1.15 6.89
CA GLY A 37 -0.16 1.42 6.84
C GLY A 37 0.20 2.49 5.80
N VAL A 38 -0.47 2.48 4.63
CA VAL A 38 -0.32 3.52 3.61
C VAL A 38 -0.77 4.88 4.14
N ILE A 39 -1.92 4.93 4.82
CA ILE A 39 -2.44 6.17 5.43
C ILE A 39 -1.52 6.68 6.54
N LEU A 40 -0.99 5.79 7.40
CA LEU A 40 -0.04 6.15 8.44
C LEU A 40 1.25 6.76 7.86
N TYR A 41 1.79 6.15 6.81
CA TYR A 41 2.93 6.72 6.08
C TYR A 41 2.59 8.11 5.54
N GLN A 42 1.40 8.27 4.95
CA GLN A 42 0.98 9.54 4.37
C GLN A 42 0.78 10.64 5.42
N MET A 43 0.28 10.30 6.60
CA MET A 43 0.19 11.25 7.72
C MET A 43 1.57 11.63 8.27
N ALA A 44 2.51 10.68 8.30
CA ALA A 44 3.86 10.91 8.85
C ALA A 44 4.75 11.73 7.91
N PHE A 45 4.65 11.51 6.58
CA PHE A 45 5.59 12.05 5.61
C PHE A 45 4.96 12.97 4.56
N SER A 46 3.62 13.15 4.58
CA SER A 46 2.87 13.89 3.55
C SER A 46 3.15 13.38 2.12
N ALA A 47 3.54 12.11 1.99
CA ALA A 47 3.94 11.45 0.75
C ALA A 47 3.36 10.04 0.68
N HIS A 48 3.43 9.36 -0.47
CA HIS A 48 2.99 7.98 -0.60
C HIS A 48 4.18 7.01 -0.49
N PRO A 49 4.04 5.84 0.17
CA PRO A 49 5.12 4.86 0.29
C PRO A 49 5.73 4.34 -1.02
N PHE A 50 4.96 4.23 -2.10
CA PHE A 50 5.38 3.53 -3.34
C PHE A 50 5.48 4.45 -4.58
N ASN A 51 5.24 5.76 -4.41
CA ASN A 51 5.40 6.74 -5.49
C ASN A 51 5.45 8.20 -4.96
N THR A 52 6.51 8.92 -5.31
CA THR A 52 6.70 10.34 -4.94
C THR A 52 6.30 11.32 -6.05
N GLN A 53 6.09 10.87 -7.29
CA GLN A 53 5.65 11.73 -8.39
C GLN A 53 4.13 11.85 -8.43
N GLU A 54 3.65 13.10 -8.54
CA GLU A 54 2.25 13.54 -8.44
C GLU A 54 1.20 12.45 -8.69
N ILE A 55 0.60 12.00 -7.58
CA ILE A 55 -0.53 11.08 -7.52
C ILE A 55 -1.64 11.42 -8.54
N LYS A 56 -1.87 12.72 -8.80
CA LYS A 56 -2.89 13.20 -9.72
C LYS A 56 -2.66 12.76 -11.17
N GLU A 57 -1.40 12.66 -11.61
CA GLU A 57 -1.10 12.21 -12.98
C GLU A 57 -1.20 10.68 -13.13
N LEU A 58 -1.02 9.92 -12.04
CA LEU A 58 -1.06 8.46 -12.04
C LEU A 58 -2.43 7.91 -12.45
N LEU A 59 -3.51 8.61 -12.10
CA LEU A 59 -4.88 8.20 -12.40
C LEU A 59 -5.25 8.41 -13.87
N ASN A 60 -4.57 9.33 -14.56
CA ASN A 60 -4.92 9.72 -15.93
C ASN A 60 -4.15 8.97 -17.02
N LYS A 61 -3.02 8.33 -16.68
CA LYS A 61 -2.16 7.62 -17.66
C LYS A 61 -2.07 6.12 -17.33
N LYS A 62 -2.54 5.26 -18.24
CA LYS A 62 -2.47 3.79 -18.10
C LYS A 62 -1.07 3.27 -17.79
N GLU A 63 -0.05 3.85 -18.42
CA GLU A 63 1.37 3.47 -18.22
C GLU A 63 1.84 3.72 -16.77
N LYS A 64 1.48 4.88 -16.21
CA LYS A 64 1.82 5.25 -14.84
C LYS A 64 1.10 4.38 -13.81
N LYS A 65 -0.13 3.93 -14.11
CA LYS A 65 -0.85 2.94 -13.27
C LYS A 65 -0.09 1.62 -13.18
N LEU A 66 0.44 1.12 -14.29
CA LEU A 66 1.18 -0.15 -14.31
C LEU A 66 2.49 -0.05 -13.51
N GLN A 67 3.20 1.08 -13.64
CA GLN A 67 4.40 1.37 -12.84
C GLN A 67 4.08 1.42 -11.34
N PHE A 68 2.97 2.07 -10.95
CA PHE A 68 2.55 2.12 -9.56
C PHE A 68 2.25 0.73 -8.99
N VAL A 69 1.51 -0.10 -9.73
CA VAL A 69 1.22 -1.49 -9.31
C VAL A 69 2.51 -2.28 -9.16
N SER A 70 3.45 -2.16 -10.09
CA SER A 70 4.76 -2.80 -9.97
C SER A 70 5.51 -2.35 -8.72
N SER A 71 5.48 -1.05 -8.38
CA SER A 71 6.10 -0.54 -7.15
C SER A 71 5.45 -1.09 -5.88
N VAL A 72 4.13 -1.18 -5.83
CA VAL A 72 3.39 -1.77 -4.69
C VAL A 72 3.79 -3.23 -4.48
N LEU A 73 3.95 -3.99 -5.56
CA LEU A 73 4.27 -5.42 -5.50
C LEU A 73 5.74 -5.69 -5.11
N HIS A 74 6.68 -4.92 -5.66
CA HIS A 74 8.10 -5.29 -5.61
C HIS A 74 8.98 -4.37 -4.77
N ASN A 75 8.57 -3.13 -4.52
CA ASN A 75 9.41 -2.16 -3.82
C ASN A 75 9.02 -2.10 -2.34
N ASP A 76 9.98 -1.68 -1.53
CA ASP A 76 9.76 -1.30 -0.15
C ASP A 76 9.55 0.20 -0.03
N PRO A 77 8.78 0.67 0.97
CA PRO A 77 8.63 2.08 1.25
C PRO A 77 9.96 2.73 1.63
N GLU A 78 10.27 3.85 1.00
CA GLU A 78 11.43 4.68 1.34
C GLU A 78 11.15 5.46 2.63
N PHE A 79 12.14 5.63 3.49
CA PHE A 79 12.01 6.45 4.70
C PHE A 79 13.15 7.46 4.75
N PRO A 80 12.90 8.74 5.04
CA PRO A 80 13.96 9.70 5.30
C PRO A 80 14.86 9.28 6.47
N ASP A 81 16.13 9.70 6.44
CA ASP A 81 17.11 9.31 7.46
C ASP A 81 16.78 9.80 8.87
N TRP A 82 16.00 10.88 8.98
CA TRP A 82 15.59 11.47 10.26
C TRP A 82 14.41 10.74 10.93
N VAL A 83 13.83 9.73 10.27
CA VAL A 83 12.65 9.03 10.77
C VAL A 83 12.95 8.24 12.04
N ASN A 84 12.09 8.40 13.04
CA ASN A 84 12.14 7.63 14.26
C ASN A 84 11.98 6.12 13.97
N CYS A 85 12.86 5.30 14.55
CA CYS A 85 12.86 3.85 14.36
C CYS A 85 11.51 3.19 14.74
N ASN A 86 10.80 3.69 15.76
CA ASN A 86 9.50 3.16 16.17
C ASN A 86 8.42 3.42 15.12
N ILE A 87 8.45 4.59 14.46
CA ILE A 87 7.51 4.92 13.39
C ILE A 87 7.79 4.05 12.17
N LYS A 88 9.07 3.88 11.84
CA LYS A 88 9.53 3.00 10.77
C LYS A 88 9.09 1.55 11.03
N ASP A 89 9.31 1.04 12.22
CA ASP A 89 8.94 -0.34 12.59
C ASP A 89 7.41 -0.53 12.62
N LEU A 90 6.66 0.46 13.13
CA LEU A 90 5.19 0.41 13.11
C LEU A 90 4.65 0.35 11.67
N ILE A 91 5.10 1.26 10.80
CA ILE A 91 4.65 1.28 9.40
C ILE A 91 5.05 -0.01 8.69
N ARG A 92 6.25 -0.54 8.95
CA ARG A 92 6.70 -1.81 8.39
C ARG A 92 5.86 -3.00 8.86
N GLN A 93 5.51 -3.06 10.15
CA GLN A 93 4.67 -4.15 10.67
C GLN A 93 3.26 -4.11 10.08
N VAL A 94 2.69 -2.92 9.89
CA VAL A 94 1.32 -2.76 9.39
C VAL A 94 1.24 -2.91 7.85
N CYS A 95 2.16 -2.32 7.09
CA CYS A 95 2.19 -2.46 5.62
C CYS A 95 2.83 -3.77 5.16
N MET A 96 3.96 -4.20 5.75
CA MET A 96 4.80 -5.27 5.17
C MET A 96 4.64 -6.62 5.87
N GLY A 97 3.93 -6.68 7.00
CA GLY A 97 3.62 -7.94 7.69
C GLY A 97 2.63 -8.85 6.96
N VAL A 98 2.16 -8.43 5.78
CA VAL A 98 1.12 -9.10 4.97
C VAL A 98 1.69 -9.67 3.65
N LYS A 99 2.97 -9.41 3.33
CA LYS A 99 3.65 -10.04 2.18
C LYS A 99 3.99 -11.51 2.45
#